data_AF-A0A0K0JIF7-F1
#
_entry.id   AF-A0A0K0JIF7-F1
#
_cell.length_a   1.000
_cell.length_b   1.000
_cell.length_c   1.000
_cell.angle_alpha   90.00
_cell.angle_beta   90.00
_cell.angle_gamma   90.00
#
_symmetry.space_group_name_H-M   'P 1'
#
loop_
_entity.id
_entity.type
_entity.pdbx_description
1 polymer ?
#
loop_
_entity_poly.entity_id
_entity_poly.type
_entity_poly.pdbx_seq_one_letter_code
_entity_poly.pdbx_strand_id
1 'polypeptide(L)'
;MKKYRTKLLIVLLVTVEIITCETKSETIAVALLPSPTSILNSHASPIPVEITPIPADDFSPRFDEFRRIDANGDQQITFAEFILADRPYIEDKSRLYHRQDLNGDGIVSKNEFASYYRKKEEERRLREEQAENFFKQLVSLEKTFLVVSKKLHFDDL
;
A
#
# COMPACT_ATOMS: atom_id res chain seq x y z
N MET A 1 -17.34 1.42 38.15
CA MET A 1 -17.59 2.03 36.82
C MET A 1 -16.33 2.50 36.07
N LYS A 2 -15.29 3.05 36.72
CA LYS A 2 -14.11 3.64 36.04
C LYS A 2 -13.36 2.69 35.09
N LYS A 3 -13.13 1.42 35.47
CA LYS A 3 -12.35 0.45 34.65
C LYS A 3 -12.99 0.10 33.29
N TYR A 4 -14.32 0.02 33.21
CA TYR A 4 -15.02 -0.32 31.96
C TYR A 4 -15.00 0.83 30.96
N ARG A 5 -15.12 2.08 31.45
CA ARG A 5 -15.00 3.29 30.64
C ARG A 5 -13.63 3.32 29.95
N THR A 6 -12.55 3.01 30.67
CA THR A 6 -11.19 2.98 30.10
C THR A 6 -11.02 1.93 29.00
N LYS A 7 -11.53 0.69 29.20
CA LYS A 7 -11.41 -0.36 28.18
C LYS A 7 -12.16 -0.01 26.88
N LEU A 8 -13.40 0.49 26.99
CA LEU A 8 -14.18 0.90 25.83
C LEU A 8 -13.51 2.06 25.09
N LEU A 9 -12.91 2.99 25.82
CA LEU A 9 -12.18 4.12 25.25
C LEU A 9 -10.91 3.67 24.51
N ILE A 10 -10.18 2.66 25.04
CA ILE A 10 -9.02 2.06 24.34
C ILE A 10 -9.45 1.41 23.02
N VAL A 11 -10.53 0.62 23.02
CA VAL A 11 -11.04 -0.01 21.77
C VAL A 11 -11.45 1.05 20.76
N LEU A 12 -12.16 2.09 21.19
CA LEU A 12 -12.60 3.17 20.32
C LEU A 12 -11.40 3.93 19.72
N LEU A 13 -10.37 4.23 20.52
CA LEU A 13 -9.14 4.86 20.03
C LEU A 13 -8.41 3.99 19.00
N VAL A 14 -8.29 2.69 19.25
CA VAL A 14 -7.65 1.76 18.30
C VAL A 14 -8.43 1.71 16.98
N THR A 15 -9.77 1.70 17.01
CA THR A 15 -10.57 1.71 15.79
C THR A 15 -10.47 3.03 15.01
N VAL A 16 -10.36 4.17 15.70
CA VAL A 16 -10.21 5.48 15.05
C VAL A 16 -8.85 5.59 14.35
N GLU A 17 -7.77 5.14 15.00
CA GLU A 17 -6.41 5.11 14.41
C GLU A 17 -6.36 4.28 13.12
N ILE A 18 -7.02 3.10 13.12
CA ILE A 18 -7.10 2.23 11.94
C ILE A 18 -7.79 2.96 10.77
N ILE A 19 -8.87 3.68 11.03
CA ILE A 19 -9.61 4.42 9.99
C ILE A 19 -8.82 5.62 9.45
N THR A 20 -8.04 6.30 10.28
CA THR A 20 -7.27 7.50 9.85
C THR A 20 -6.02 7.19 9.04
N CYS A 21 -5.47 5.98 9.13
CA CYS A 21 -4.18 5.63 8.50
C CYS A 21 -4.21 5.52 6.97
N GLU A 22 -5.38 5.53 6.31
CA GLU A 22 -5.48 5.38 4.84
C GLU A 22 -5.24 6.67 4.03
N THR A 23 -4.77 7.77 4.63
CA THR A 23 -4.66 9.07 3.93
C THR A 23 -3.25 9.67 3.93
N LYS A 24 -2.26 8.98 3.38
CA LYS A 24 -0.95 9.58 3.05
C LYS A 24 -0.41 9.07 1.72
N SER A 25 -0.99 9.55 0.63
CA SER A 25 -0.45 9.42 -0.72
C SER A 25 0.33 10.67 -1.12
N GLU A 26 1.49 10.43 -1.72
CA GLU A 26 2.25 11.30 -2.63
C GLU A 26 2.67 12.70 -2.16
N THR A 27 3.93 12.80 -1.74
CA THR A 27 4.71 14.04 -1.92
C THR A 27 5.86 13.70 -2.86
N ILE A 28 5.64 13.94 -4.15
CA ILE A 28 6.67 13.84 -5.18
C ILE A 28 7.59 15.07 -5.01
N ALA A 29 8.80 14.83 -4.52
CA ALA A 29 9.84 15.84 -4.47
C ALA A 29 10.35 16.09 -5.89
N VAL A 30 9.98 17.24 -6.45
CA VAL A 30 10.44 17.74 -7.75
C VAL A 30 11.94 18.00 -7.67
N ALA A 31 12.72 17.12 -8.28
CA ALA A 31 14.15 17.29 -8.46
C ALA A 31 14.40 18.45 -9.44
N LEU A 32 15.02 19.50 -8.91
CA LEU A 32 15.40 20.73 -9.59
C LEU A 32 16.49 20.41 -10.64
N LEU A 33 16.12 20.26 -11.91
CA LEU A 33 17.08 20.21 -13.02
C LEU A 33 17.37 21.63 -13.55
N PRO A 34 18.64 21.94 -13.89
CA PRO A 34 19.05 23.26 -14.31
C PRO A 34 18.57 23.63 -15.72
N SER A 35 18.30 24.93 -15.84
CA SER A 35 17.85 25.71 -17.00
C SER A 35 18.50 25.34 -18.34
N PRO A 36 17.70 25.14 -19.42
CA PRO A 36 18.21 25.15 -20.77
C PRO A 36 18.47 26.59 -21.22
N THR A 37 19.69 26.79 -21.71
CA THR A 37 20.24 27.99 -22.32
C THR A 37 19.34 28.57 -23.40
N SER A 38 19.10 29.87 -23.33
CA SER A 38 18.39 30.70 -24.29
C SER A 38 18.88 30.49 -25.71
N ILE A 39 18.15 29.75 -26.54
CA ILE A 39 18.39 29.75 -27.98
C ILE A 39 17.73 30.99 -28.57
N LEU A 40 18.59 31.76 -29.24
CA LEU A 40 18.38 33.08 -29.81
C LEU A 40 17.24 33.08 -30.85
N ASN A 41 16.25 33.93 -30.62
CA ASN A 41 15.12 34.16 -31.52
C ASN A 41 15.59 35.02 -32.71
N SER A 42 15.97 34.39 -33.82
CA SER A 42 16.42 35.12 -35.03
C SER A 42 15.95 34.48 -36.34
N HIS A 43 14.65 34.39 -36.56
CA HIS A 43 14.05 34.67 -37.87
C HIS A 43 12.52 34.66 -37.74
N ALA A 44 11.93 35.84 -37.63
CA ALA A 44 10.49 36.05 -37.67
C ALA A 44 10.00 35.93 -39.12
N SER A 45 9.80 34.71 -39.60
CA SER A 45 8.85 34.47 -40.69
C SER A 45 7.52 34.11 -40.03
N PRO A 46 6.44 34.87 -40.24
CA PRO A 46 5.12 34.51 -39.71
C PRO A 46 4.64 33.28 -40.47
N ILE A 47 4.99 32.09 -39.96
CA ILE A 47 4.39 30.85 -40.43
C ILE A 47 2.92 30.94 -40.01
N PRO A 48 1.96 30.78 -40.93
CA PRO A 48 0.55 30.67 -40.59
C PRO A 48 0.44 29.57 -39.53
N VAL A 49 0.02 29.94 -38.33
CA VAL A 49 -0.30 28.98 -37.28
C VAL A 49 -1.60 28.33 -37.73
N GLU A 50 -1.49 27.37 -38.64
CA GLU A 50 -2.57 26.42 -38.91
C GLU A 50 -2.76 25.70 -37.58
N ILE A 51 -3.82 26.09 -36.87
CA ILE A 51 -4.25 25.45 -35.63
C ILE A 51 -4.75 24.07 -36.09
N THR A 52 -3.83 23.13 -36.27
CA THR A 52 -4.17 21.74 -36.46
C THR A 52 -4.92 21.33 -35.19
N PRO A 53 -6.16 20.83 -35.31
CA PRO A 53 -6.92 20.39 -34.14
C PRO A 53 -6.07 19.34 -33.44
N ILE A 54 -5.77 19.57 -32.16
CA ILE A 54 -5.10 18.58 -31.32
C ILE A 54 -5.96 17.31 -31.42
N PRO A 55 -5.42 16.20 -31.94
CA PRO A 55 -6.19 14.97 -32.08
C PRO A 55 -6.75 14.59 -30.71
N ALA A 56 -8.06 14.40 -30.63
CA ALA A 56 -8.75 14.09 -29.38
C ALA A 56 -8.25 12.77 -28.73
N ASP A 57 -7.52 11.96 -29.48
CA ASP A 57 -6.92 10.70 -29.03
C ASP A 57 -5.85 10.91 -27.93
N ASP A 58 -5.30 12.12 -27.77
CA ASP A 58 -4.21 12.40 -26.83
C ASP A 58 -4.60 12.42 -25.34
N PHE A 59 -5.90 12.32 -25.00
CA PHE A 59 -6.39 12.51 -23.62
C PHE A 59 -7.03 11.28 -22.99
N SER A 60 -6.87 10.09 -23.57
CA SER A 60 -7.33 8.88 -22.87
C SER A 60 -6.36 8.52 -21.73
N PRO A 61 -6.83 8.14 -20.53
CA PRO A 61 -5.94 7.76 -19.42
C PRO A 61 -5.06 6.53 -19.77
N ARG A 62 -5.49 5.71 -20.73
CA ARG A 62 -4.69 4.61 -21.27
C ARG A 62 -3.51 5.10 -22.10
N PHE A 63 -3.64 6.25 -22.77
CA PHE A 63 -2.56 6.87 -23.52
C PHE A 63 -1.50 7.46 -22.58
N ASP A 64 -1.91 8.04 -21.46
CA ASP A 64 -0.99 8.44 -20.39
C ASP A 64 -0.20 7.25 -19.84
N GLU A 65 -0.88 6.12 -19.62
CA GLU A 65 -0.22 4.89 -19.20
C GLU A 65 0.76 4.36 -20.26
N PHE A 66 0.38 4.37 -21.53
CA PHE A 66 1.28 3.99 -22.62
C PHE A 66 2.57 4.82 -22.61
N ARG A 67 2.46 6.15 -22.58
CA ARG A 67 3.61 7.07 -22.54
C ARG A 67 4.47 6.92 -21.29
N ARG A 68 3.86 6.50 -20.17
CA ARG A 68 4.59 6.21 -18.92
C ARG A 68 5.44 4.94 -19.04
N ILE A 69 4.97 3.96 -19.81
CA ILE A 69 5.63 2.66 -19.98
C ILE A 69 6.68 2.71 -21.10
N ASP A 70 6.31 3.28 -22.26
CA ASP A 70 7.19 3.51 -23.41
C ASP A 70 8.30 4.51 -23.04
N ALA A 71 9.39 3.98 -22.50
CA ALA A 71 10.46 4.77 -21.92
C ALA A 71 11.37 5.38 -22.99
N ASN A 72 11.45 4.75 -24.17
CA ASN A 72 12.26 5.23 -25.28
C ASN A 72 11.47 6.14 -26.25
N GLY A 73 10.14 6.15 -26.18
CA GLY A 73 9.25 6.98 -26.98
C GLY A 73 9.09 6.51 -28.44
N ASP A 74 9.36 5.24 -28.72
CA ASP A 74 9.29 4.68 -30.08
C ASP A 74 7.88 4.23 -30.50
N GLN A 75 6.88 4.49 -29.65
CA GLN A 75 5.48 4.10 -29.82
C GLN A 75 5.27 2.58 -29.82
N GLN A 76 6.20 1.84 -29.24
CA GLN A 76 6.09 0.43 -28.94
C GLN A 76 6.45 0.19 -27.47
N ILE A 77 5.87 -0.86 -26.90
CA ILE A 77 6.20 -1.28 -25.54
C ILE A 77 6.88 -2.64 -25.63
N THR A 78 8.14 -2.68 -25.24
CA THR A 78 8.87 -3.93 -25.08
C THR A 78 8.45 -4.64 -23.79
N PHE A 79 8.68 -5.95 -23.72
CA PHE A 79 8.43 -6.70 -22.48
C PHE A 79 9.23 -6.15 -21.29
N ALA A 80 10.47 -5.69 -21.53
CA ALA A 80 11.29 -5.10 -20.50
C ALA A 80 10.67 -3.81 -19.95
N GLU A 81 10.23 -2.90 -20.81
CA GLU A 81 9.55 -1.66 -20.42
C GLU A 81 8.28 -1.95 -19.63
N PHE A 82 7.45 -2.87 -20.11
CA PHE A 82 6.22 -3.26 -19.43
C PHE A 82 6.46 -3.74 -17.99
N ILE A 83 7.45 -4.61 -17.79
CA ILE A 83 7.79 -5.13 -16.45
C ILE A 83 8.44 -4.05 -15.58
N LEU A 84 9.33 -3.23 -16.15
CA LEU A 84 10.06 -2.19 -15.42
C LEU A 84 9.20 -0.97 -15.04
N ALA A 85 8.09 -0.75 -15.75
CA ALA A 85 7.16 0.33 -15.47
C ALA A 85 6.37 0.14 -14.16
N ASP A 86 6.28 -1.09 -13.64
CA ASP A 86 5.66 -1.38 -12.33
C ASP A 86 6.71 -1.43 -11.21
N ARG A 87 7.14 -0.24 -10.78
CA ARG A 87 8.12 -0.09 -9.69
C ARG A 87 7.66 -0.71 -8.37
N PRO A 88 6.42 -0.48 -7.89
CA PRO A 88 5.94 -1.11 -6.66
C PRO A 88 6.01 -2.65 -6.72
N TYR A 89 5.63 -3.25 -7.85
CA TYR A 89 5.73 -4.68 -8.03
C TYR A 89 7.18 -5.18 -7.93
N ILE A 90 8.13 -4.52 -8.59
CA ILE A 90 9.55 -4.89 -8.55
C ILE A 90 10.11 -4.77 -7.13
N GLU A 91 9.78 -3.69 -6.42
CA GLU A 91 10.20 -3.50 -5.04
C GLU A 91 9.65 -4.60 -4.12
N ASP A 92 8.37 -4.96 -4.27
CA ASP A 92 7.74 -6.01 -3.46
C ASP A 92 8.32 -7.39 -3.77
N LYS A 93 8.62 -7.67 -5.05
CA LYS A 93 9.35 -8.88 -5.44
C LYS A 93 10.76 -8.91 -4.86
N SER A 94 11.48 -7.80 -4.91
CA SER A 94 12.80 -7.66 -4.31
C SER A 94 12.75 -7.90 -2.79
N ARG A 95 11.85 -7.24 -2.07
CA ARG A 95 11.67 -7.44 -0.61
C ARG A 95 11.29 -8.88 -0.30
N LEU A 96 10.45 -9.52 -1.11
CA LEU A 96 10.09 -10.93 -0.92
C LEU A 96 11.29 -11.83 -1.13
N TYR A 97 12.07 -11.61 -2.18
CA TYR A 97 13.27 -12.37 -2.49
C TYR A 97 14.27 -12.34 -1.33
N HIS A 98 14.61 -11.15 -0.83
CA HIS A 98 15.54 -10.99 0.30
C HIS A 98 15.01 -11.56 1.62
N ARG A 99 13.69 -11.70 1.78
CA ARG A 99 13.11 -12.40 2.94
C ARG A 99 13.19 -13.92 2.81
N GLN A 100 13.27 -14.45 1.59
CA GLN A 100 13.36 -15.87 1.28
C GLN A 100 14.80 -16.36 1.26
N ASP A 101 15.75 -15.49 0.93
CA ASP A 101 17.19 -15.72 1.05
C ASP A 101 17.57 -15.65 2.55
N LEU A 102 17.66 -16.81 3.20
CA LEU A 102 17.78 -16.88 4.66
C LEU A 102 19.23 -16.75 5.11
N ASN A 103 20.18 -17.15 4.27
CA ASN A 103 21.60 -17.02 4.53
C ASN A 103 22.21 -15.73 3.96
N GLY A 104 21.52 -15.04 3.04
CA GLY A 104 21.95 -13.78 2.44
C GLY A 104 23.04 -13.95 1.38
N ASP A 105 23.13 -15.12 0.72
CA ASP A 105 24.13 -15.38 -0.31
C ASP A 105 23.74 -14.89 -1.72
N GLY A 106 22.52 -14.36 -1.85
CA GLY A 106 21.95 -13.85 -3.10
C GLY A 106 21.30 -14.93 -3.98
N ILE A 107 21.16 -16.17 -3.50
CA ILE A 107 20.52 -17.27 -4.21
C ILE A 107 19.55 -18.00 -3.27
N VAL A 108 18.24 -17.86 -3.52
CA VAL A 108 17.24 -18.63 -2.78
C VAL A 108 17.28 -20.11 -3.17
N SER A 109 17.77 -20.94 -2.27
CA SER A 109 17.74 -22.40 -2.43
C SER A 109 16.34 -22.99 -2.16
N LYS A 110 16.11 -24.23 -2.64
CA LYS A 110 14.86 -24.97 -2.38
C LYS A 110 14.55 -25.10 -0.88
N ASN A 111 15.58 -25.32 -0.07
CA ASN A 111 15.44 -25.51 1.38
C ASN A 111 15.04 -24.22 2.08
N GLU A 112 15.59 -23.09 1.63
CA GLU A 112 15.24 -21.77 2.16
C GLU A 112 13.83 -21.38 1.78
N PHE A 113 13.46 -21.56 0.50
CA PHE A 113 12.09 -21.33 0.04
C PHE A 113 11.08 -22.13 0.87
N ALA A 114 11.30 -23.44 1.04
CA ALA A 114 10.42 -24.29 1.84
C ALA A 114 10.40 -23.89 3.32
N SER A 115 11.57 -23.57 3.90
CA SER A 115 11.67 -23.17 5.31
C SER A 115 10.99 -21.84 5.59
N TYR A 116 11.12 -20.88 4.67
CA TYR A 116 10.44 -19.59 4.73
C TYR A 116 8.91 -19.77 4.81
N TYR A 117 8.33 -20.56 3.89
CA TYR A 117 6.88 -20.76 3.89
C TYR A 117 6.39 -21.59 5.07
N ARG A 118 7.16 -22.60 5.52
CA ARG A 118 6.83 -23.34 6.74
C ARG A 118 6.75 -22.42 7.96
N LYS A 119 7.74 -21.54 8.13
CA LYS A 119 7.77 -20.55 9.21
C LYS A 119 6.59 -19.57 9.10
N LYS A 120 6.34 -19.03 7.91
CA LYS A 120 5.24 -18.08 7.67
C LYS A 120 3.86 -18.68 7.98
N GLU A 121 3.67 -19.95 7.64
CA GLU A 121 2.44 -20.68 7.92
C GLU A 121 2.25 -20.95 9.42
N GLU A 122 3.32 -21.31 10.12
CA GLU A 122 3.30 -21.46 11.58
C GLU A 122 3.00 -20.12 12.28
N GLU A 123 3.61 -19.02 11.86
CA GLU A 123 3.32 -17.68 12.37
C GLU A 123 1.86 -17.27 12.13
N ARG A 124 1.31 -17.60 10.95
CA ARG A 124 -0.10 -17.36 10.62
C ARG A 124 -1.02 -18.13 11.58
N ARG A 125 -0.76 -19.42 11.78
CA ARG A 125 -1.53 -20.26 12.70
C ARG A 125 -1.49 -19.74 14.13
N LEU A 126 -0.30 -19.38 14.63
CA LEU A 126 -0.14 -18.82 15.98
C LEU A 126 -0.89 -17.49 16.14
N ARG A 127 -0.85 -16.62 15.12
CA ARG A 127 -1.59 -15.35 15.13
C ARG A 127 -3.10 -15.58 15.16
N GLU A 128 -3.59 -16.55 14.42
CA GLU A 128 -5.02 -16.93 14.41
C GLU A 128 -5.46 -17.50 15.76
N GLU A 129 -4.68 -18.41 16.35
CA GLU A 129 -4.95 -18.94 17.69
C GLU A 129 -4.97 -17.83 18.76
N GLN A 130 -4.05 -16.85 18.66
CA GLN A 130 -4.04 -15.69 19.54
C GLN A 130 -5.29 -14.82 19.35
N ALA A 131 -5.72 -14.58 18.10
CA ALA A 131 -6.94 -13.82 17.81
C ALA A 131 -8.19 -14.54 18.35
N GLU A 132 -8.27 -15.85 18.17
CA GLU A 132 -9.38 -16.68 18.70
C GLU A 132 -9.43 -16.66 20.23
N ASN A 133 -8.27 -16.78 20.89
CA ASN A 133 -8.19 -16.71 22.34
C ASN A 133 -8.56 -15.32 22.87
N PHE A 134 -8.13 -14.26 22.19
CA PHE A 134 -8.52 -12.89 22.50
C PHE A 134 -10.04 -12.71 22.38
N PHE A 135 -10.65 -13.22 21.30
CA PHE A 135 -12.09 -13.15 21.11
C PHE A 135 -12.86 -13.92 22.18
N LYS A 136 -12.42 -15.13 22.54
CA LYS A 136 -13.01 -15.92 23.63
C LYS A 136 -13.01 -15.18 24.96
N GLN A 137 -11.92 -14.48 25.27
CA GLN A 137 -11.83 -13.66 26.49
C GLN A 137 -12.82 -12.49 26.46
N LEU A 138 -13.00 -11.83 25.31
CA LEU A 138 -13.99 -10.76 25.16
C LEU A 138 -15.42 -11.27 25.35
N VAL A 139 -15.79 -12.36 24.69
CA VAL A 139 -17.13 -12.96 24.83
C VAL A 139 -17.39 -13.43 26.28
N SER A 140 -16.36 -13.97 26.95
CA SER A 140 -16.46 -14.35 28.37
C SER A 140 -16.69 -13.15 29.29
N LEU A 141 -15.98 -12.04 29.05
CA LEU A 141 -16.16 -10.80 29.80
C LEU A 141 -17.55 -10.19 29.60
N GLU A 142 -18.08 -10.22 28.37
CA GLU A 142 -19.42 -9.71 28.06
C GLU A 142 -20.51 -10.53 28.78
N LYS A 143 -20.39 -11.86 28.78
CA LYS A 143 -21.29 -12.73 29.54
C LYS A 143 -21.25 -12.42 31.04
N THR A 144 -20.05 -12.22 31.59
CA THR A 144 -19.88 -11.86 33.00
C THR A 144 -20.47 -10.48 33.29
N PHE A 145 -20.26 -9.50 32.41
CA PHE A 145 -20.83 -8.17 32.51
C PHE A 145 -22.37 -8.20 32.50
N LEU A 146 -22.96 -9.01 31.62
CA LEU A 146 -24.42 -9.19 31.55
C LEU A 146 -24.99 -9.82 32.83
N VAL A 147 -24.32 -10.81 33.41
CA VAL A 147 -24.73 -11.45 34.67
C VAL A 147 -24.64 -10.47 35.84
N VAL A 148 -23.54 -9.71 35.95
CA VAL A 148 -23.36 -8.70 37.02
C VAL A 148 -24.38 -7.58 36.88
N SER A 149 -24.64 -7.10 35.67
CA SER A 149 -25.64 -6.05 35.42
C SER A 149 -27.06 -6.51 35.77
N LYS A 150 -27.44 -7.75 35.43
CA LYS A 150 -28.74 -8.31 35.81
C LYS A 150 -28.88 -8.46 37.33
N LYS A 151 -27.79 -8.78 38.04
CA LYS A 151 -27.82 -8.93 39.50
C LYS A 151 -27.92 -7.58 40.21
N LEU A 152 -27.14 -6.58 39.79
CA LEU A 152 -27.20 -5.24 40.38
C LEU A 152 -28.56 -4.56 40.18
N HIS A 153 -29.24 -4.82 39.05
CA HIS A 153 -30.55 -4.23 38.81
C HIS A 153 -31.69 -4.91 39.58
N PHE A 154 -31.44 -6.08 40.17
CA PHE A 154 -32.44 -6.83 40.94
C PHE A 154 -32.46 -6.44 42.43
N ASP A 155 -31.37 -5.89 42.95
CA ASP A 155 -31.29 -5.48 44.36
C ASP A 155 -31.90 -4.08 44.62
N ASP A 156 -32.25 -3.32 43.56
CA ASP A 156 -32.87 -1.99 43.65
C ASP A 156 -34.42 -2.02 43.50
N LEU A 157 -35.05 -3.20 43.53
CA LEU A 157 -36.52 -3.40 43.49
C LEU A 157 -37.02 -4.10 44.76
#